data_AF-N6VHI8-F1
#
_entry.id   AF-N6VHI8-F1
#
_cell.length_a   1.000
_cell.length_b   1.000
_cell.length_c   1.000
_cell.angle_alpha   90.00
_cell.angle_beta   90.00
_cell.angle_gamma   90.00
#
_symmetry.space_group_name_H-M   'P 1'
#
loop_
_entity.id
_entity.type
_entity.pdbx_description
1 polymer ?
#
loop_
_entity_poly.entity_id
_entity_poly.type
_entity_poly.pdbx_seq_one_letter_code
_entity_poly.pdbx_strand_id
1 'polypeptide(L)'
;MVMGCVFKHHVYLCVVSTAMLAGLSLITSHTKAYAQKTTKNCTIVNDPNEPIVCDGGVTGMLNTTKGSGGKIEIDMDMSRHSSAEAVKITGGADITIMKKLTVKVTGWSGQKPVIKVDNKGKLMMMREVKVEVTGVGVGSKGVLMGSMEKLMMMGNVTFEGVTEGININGGGRRGSVMVMGMGMELGGTTMTVNGKDDGVVGIKVEDTGTIDATVMGLKIEGSGGSKGVEAMGTGTLKMMGNSTIIFTGDYGVKVGGTATAHLTDVKIRGRVDRGRG
;
A
#
# COMPACT_ATOMS: atom_id res chain seq x y z
N MET A 1 -57.48 16.21 46.07
CA MET A 1 -57.61 16.39 44.61
C MET A 1 -56.73 17.56 44.20
N VAL A 2 -55.78 17.26 43.30
CA VAL A 2 -55.05 18.12 42.35
C VAL A 2 -54.64 19.53 42.80
N MET A 3 -53.34 19.72 43.06
CA MET A 3 -52.68 21.02 42.95
C MET A 3 -51.67 20.94 41.80
N GLY A 4 -52.00 21.61 40.70
CA GLY A 4 -51.28 21.60 39.44
C GLY A 4 -50.03 22.49 39.45
N CYS A 5 -49.05 22.08 38.65
CA CYS A 5 -47.69 22.62 38.59
C CYS A 5 -47.61 24.08 38.11
N VAL A 6 -46.66 24.79 38.73
CA VAL A 6 -46.28 26.17 38.47
C VAL A 6 -44.97 26.20 37.66
N PHE A 7 -44.81 27.30 36.93
CA PHE A 7 -43.60 27.88 36.34
C PHE A 7 -43.44 27.69 34.82
N LYS A 8 -43.81 28.66 33.98
CA LYS A 8 -43.31 30.05 33.79
C LYS A 8 -42.19 30.06 32.74
N HIS A 9 -42.51 30.72 31.62
CA HIS A 9 -41.64 30.95 30.46
C HIS A 9 -40.30 31.54 30.87
N HIS A 10 -39.24 30.74 30.71
CA HIS A 10 -37.87 31.22 30.73
C HIS A 10 -37.41 31.54 29.31
N VAL A 11 -37.25 32.83 29.05
CA VAL A 11 -36.04 33.42 28.43
C VAL A 11 -35.57 32.68 27.17
N TYR A 12 -36.33 32.87 26.09
CA TYR A 12 -36.04 32.36 24.76
C TYR A 12 -35.22 33.38 23.95
N LEU A 13 -34.08 33.88 24.47
CA LEU A 13 -33.22 34.78 23.68
C LEU A 13 -31.81 34.94 24.25
N CYS A 14 -31.12 33.85 24.59
CA CYS A 14 -29.67 33.94 24.86
C CYS A 14 -28.87 32.63 24.67
N VAL A 15 -29.50 31.52 24.29
CA VAL A 15 -28.85 30.20 24.24
C VAL A 15 -28.54 29.73 22.81
N VAL A 16 -28.98 30.46 21.78
CA VAL A 16 -28.84 30.00 20.38
C VAL A 16 -27.53 30.47 19.71
N SER A 17 -26.73 31.34 20.34
CA SER A 17 -25.46 31.82 19.74
C SER A 17 -24.18 31.17 20.28
N THR A 18 -24.24 30.35 21.32
CA THR A 18 -23.04 29.66 21.86
C THR A 18 -22.91 28.20 21.44
N ALA A 19 -23.94 27.61 20.83
CA ALA A 19 -23.89 26.20 20.38
C ALA A 19 -23.28 26.01 18.98
N MET A 20 -23.12 27.08 18.18
CA MET A 20 -22.66 26.96 16.78
C MET A 20 -21.16 27.18 16.57
N LEU A 21 -20.37 27.47 17.63
CA LEU A 21 -18.91 27.58 17.53
C LEU A 21 -18.13 26.38 18.10
N ALA A 22 -18.81 25.28 18.44
CA ALA A 22 -18.17 24.03 18.85
C ALA A 22 -18.15 22.96 17.73
N GLY A 23 -18.72 23.25 16.56
CA GLY A 23 -18.79 22.32 15.43
C GLY A 23 -17.59 22.31 14.49
N LEU A 24 -16.58 23.17 14.71
CA LEU A 24 -15.44 23.34 13.79
C LEU A 24 -14.06 23.14 14.45
N SER A 25 -13.98 22.39 15.55
CA SER A 25 -12.69 22.03 16.19
C SER A 25 -12.40 20.52 16.17
N LEU A 26 -13.17 19.71 15.44
CA LEU A 26 -12.91 18.26 15.31
C LEU A 26 -11.96 17.89 14.16
N ILE A 27 -11.10 18.83 13.76
CA ILE A 27 -9.92 18.55 12.94
C ILE A 27 -8.80 19.37 13.57
N THR A 28 -7.75 18.70 14.05
CA THR A 28 -6.57 19.27 14.73
C THR A 28 -6.74 19.55 16.22
N SER A 29 -6.61 18.52 17.06
CA SER A 29 -5.83 18.58 18.32
C SER A 29 -5.97 17.27 19.07
N HIS A 30 -4.94 16.42 19.03
CA HIS A 30 -4.39 15.72 20.20
C HIS A 30 -3.00 15.17 19.82
N THR A 31 -2.07 16.07 19.47
CA THR A 31 -0.64 15.79 19.66
C THR A 31 -0.29 16.09 21.11
N LYS A 32 -0.55 15.13 22.01
CA LYS A 32 0.05 15.12 23.35
C LYS A 32 0.81 13.82 23.55
N ALA A 33 2.09 14.01 23.84
CA ALA A 33 3.10 13.00 24.02
C ALA A 33 2.67 11.94 25.03
N TYR A 34 2.57 10.70 24.58
CA TYR A 34 2.75 9.53 25.42
C TYR A 34 4.17 9.01 25.24
N ALA A 35 4.97 9.13 26.29
CA ALA A 35 6.18 8.37 26.43
C ALA A 35 5.81 6.88 26.53
N GLN A 36 6.11 6.10 25.49
CA GLN A 36 6.04 4.64 25.56
C GLN A 36 7.45 4.08 25.53
N LYS A 37 7.97 3.81 26.73
CA LYS A 37 9.19 3.05 26.96
C LYS A 37 8.95 1.58 26.60
N THR A 38 9.90 1.00 25.88
CA THR A 38 10.07 -0.44 25.56
C THR A 38 9.02 -1.09 24.67
N THR A 39 9.22 -0.98 23.36
CA THR A 39 8.88 -2.03 22.37
C THR A 39 9.74 -1.75 21.14
N LYS A 40 10.19 -2.79 20.44
CA LYS A 40 10.91 -2.70 19.16
C LYS A 40 9.96 -2.11 18.10
N ASN A 41 9.69 -0.80 18.18
CA ASN A 41 8.60 -0.16 17.46
C ASN A 41 9.07 0.36 16.11
N CYS A 42 8.34 -0.05 15.07
CA CYS A 42 8.48 0.42 13.69
C CYS A 42 8.33 1.92 13.44
N THR A 43 8.15 2.72 14.48
CA THR A 43 8.12 4.18 14.39
C THR A 43 9.51 4.79 14.16
N ILE A 44 10.58 4.08 14.52
CA ILE A 44 11.95 4.60 14.43
C ILE A 44 12.89 3.58 13.81
N VAL A 45 13.41 3.87 12.62
CA VAL A 45 14.51 3.11 12.00
C VAL A 45 15.81 3.50 12.71
N ASN A 46 16.41 2.56 13.43
CA ASN A 46 17.62 2.79 14.23
C ASN A 46 18.90 2.30 13.53
N ASP A 47 18.81 1.28 12.68
CA ASP A 47 19.89 0.78 11.84
C ASP A 47 19.36 0.59 10.41
N PRO A 48 19.90 1.28 9.39
CA PRO A 48 19.45 1.13 8.01
C PRO A 48 19.89 -0.21 7.38
N ASN A 49 20.79 -0.98 8.00
CA ASN A 49 21.30 -2.25 7.46
C ASN A 49 20.52 -3.48 7.94
N GLU A 50 19.58 -3.34 8.87
CA GLU A 50 18.80 -4.46 9.40
C GLU A 50 17.37 -4.49 8.84
N PRO A 51 16.78 -5.69 8.62
CA PRO A 51 15.37 -5.85 8.29
C PRO A 51 14.44 -5.13 9.27
N ILE A 52 13.47 -4.39 8.75
CA ILE A 52 12.47 -3.68 9.55
C ILE A 52 11.24 -4.57 9.71
N VAL A 53 10.88 -4.89 10.95
CA VAL A 53 9.71 -5.71 11.27
C VAL A 53 8.74 -4.96 12.18
N CYS A 54 7.51 -4.78 11.69
CA CYS A 54 6.41 -4.10 12.38
C CYS A 54 5.34 -5.13 12.74
N ASP A 55 5.10 -5.36 14.02
CA ASP A 55 4.15 -6.38 14.50
C ASP A 55 3.28 -5.88 15.68
N GLY A 56 2.43 -6.77 16.21
CA GLY A 56 1.74 -6.53 17.49
C GLY A 56 0.58 -5.54 17.46
N GLY A 57 -0.04 -5.30 16.31
CA GLY A 57 -1.20 -4.39 16.19
C GLY A 57 -0.87 -2.92 16.40
N VAL A 58 0.42 -2.56 16.33
CA VAL A 58 0.87 -1.18 16.51
C VAL A 58 0.36 -0.29 15.39
N THR A 59 -0.15 0.89 15.73
CA THR A 59 -0.39 1.96 14.76
C THR A 59 0.75 2.96 14.88
N GLY A 60 1.45 3.24 13.78
CA GLY A 60 2.69 4.00 13.82
C GLY A 60 3.02 4.73 12.54
N MET A 61 3.87 5.74 12.67
CA MET A 61 4.44 6.48 11.55
C MET A 61 5.90 6.07 11.40
N LEU A 62 6.27 5.50 10.26
CA LEU A 62 7.67 5.18 9.98
C LEU A 62 8.47 6.48 9.84
N ASN A 63 9.45 6.67 10.72
CA ASN A 63 10.35 7.81 10.73
C ASN A 63 11.78 7.35 11.06
N THR A 64 12.79 8.18 10.77
CA THR A 64 14.19 7.91 11.11
C THR A 64 14.59 8.73 12.35
N THR A 65 15.45 8.17 13.20
CA THR A 65 16.04 8.89 14.35
C THR A 65 16.93 10.05 13.92
N LYS A 66 17.53 9.95 12.74
CA LYS A 66 18.48 10.92 12.20
C LYS A 66 17.80 11.78 11.13
N GLY A 67 17.29 12.93 11.54
CA GLY A 67 17.16 14.08 10.65
C GLY A 67 15.80 14.80 10.59
N SER A 68 15.89 16.13 10.64
CA SER A 68 14.89 17.11 10.19
C SER A 68 14.58 17.02 8.67
N GLY A 69 15.06 15.98 7.98
CA GLY A 69 14.97 15.83 6.54
C GLY A 69 13.62 15.28 6.06
N GLY A 70 13.22 15.67 4.85
CA GLY A 70 11.98 15.24 4.18
C GLY A 70 12.01 13.85 3.53
N LYS A 71 13.08 13.06 3.75
CA LYS A 71 13.28 11.72 3.17
C LYS A 71 13.78 10.70 4.21
N ILE A 72 13.48 9.44 3.97
CA ILE A 72 13.94 8.24 4.68
C ILE A 72 14.68 7.41 3.64
N GLU A 73 15.96 7.13 3.87
CA GLU A 73 16.76 6.28 3.00
C GLU A 73 17.20 5.06 3.81
N ILE A 74 16.94 3.89 3.28
CA ILE A 74 17.29 2.61 3.87
C ILE A 74 18.09 1.85 2.81
N ASP A 75 19.34 1.52 3.14
CA ASP A 75 20.25 0.78 2.28
C ASP A 75 20.64 -0.50 3.04
N MET A 76 20.14 -1.65 2.58
CA MET A 76 20.32 -2.94 3.22
C MET A 76 21.14 -3.87 2.33
N ASP A 77 22.23 -4.41 2.87
CA ASP A 77 22.92 -5.56 2.29
C ASP A 77 22.30 -6.87 2.80
N MET A 78 21.52 -7.51 1.92
CA MET A 78 20.76 -8.70 2.24
C MET A 78 21.56 -9.99 2.02
N SER A 79 22.83 -9.90 1.66
CA SER A 79 23.73 -11.07 1.57
C SER A 79 23.83 -11.83 2.91
N ARG A 80 23.66 -11.11 4.03
CA ARG A 80 23.66 -11.66 5.39
C ARG A 80 22.26 -11.94 5.94
N HIS A 81 21.22 -11.57 5.20
CA HIS A 81 19.80 -11.65 5.60
C HIS A 81 18.95 -12.34 4.54
N SER A 82 19.52 -13.32 3.84
CA SER A 82 18.92 -13.96 2.66
C SER A 82 17.56 -14.64 2.89
N SER A 83 17.18 -14.87 4.15
CA SER A 83 15.91 -15.47 4.57
C SER A 83 14.85 -14.45 5.03
N ALA A 84 15.20 -13.17 5.15
CA ALA A 84 14.35 -12.11 5.69
C ALA A 84 13.76 -11.21 4.59
N GLU A 85 12.62 -10.59 4.88
CA GLU A 85 12.07 -9.49 4.10
C GLU A 85 12.71 -8.16 4.56
N ALA A 86 12.98 -7.23 3.63
CA ALA A 86 13.63 -5.96 3.98
C ALA A 86 12.72 -5.10 4.87
N VAL A 87 11.42 -5.07 4.55
CA VAL A 87 10.37 -4.49 5.38
C VAL A 87 9.23 -5.50 5.54
N LYS A 88 8.83 -5.79 6.77
CA LYS A 88 7.73 -6.68 7.09
C LYS A 88 6.73 -5.99 8.00
N ILE A 89 5.47 -5.96 7.61
CA ILE A 89 4.35 -5.40 8.37
C ILE A 89 3.35 -6.53 8.60
N THR A 90 3.15 -6.89 9.87
CA THR A 90 2.40 -8.07 10.28
C THR A 90 1.56 -7.80 11.53
N GLY A 91 0.80 -8.80 11.96
CA GLY A 91 0.10 -8.79 13.24
C GLY A 91 -0.91 -7.66 13.38
N GLY A 92 -1.51 -7.19 12.28
CA GLY A 92 -2.43 -6.05 12.28
C GLY A 92 -1.77 -4.69 12.45
N ALA A 93 -0.44 -4.58 12.32
CA ALA A 93 0.25 -3.29 12.37
C ALA A 93 -0.24 -2.36 11.25
N ASP A 94 -0.39 -1.08 11.58
CA ASP A 94 -0.89 -0.03 10.69
C ASP A 94 0.19 1.05 10.56
N ILE A 95 0.93 1.02 9.45
CA ILE A 95 2.14 1.81 9.27
C ILE A 95 1.94 2.86 8.19
N THR A 96 2.18 4.12 8.57
CA THR A 96 2.14 5.26 7.65
C THR A 96 3.55 5.82 7.41
N ILE A 97 3.94 5.91 6.14
CA ILE A 97 5.18 6.53 5.69
C ILE A 97 4.86 7.95 5.23
N MET A 98 5.24 8.95 6.04
CA MET A 98 4.92 10.37 5.78
C MET A 98 6.00 11.12 5.00
N LYS A 99 7.20 10.55 4.89
CA LYS A 99 8.36 11.11 4.18
C LYS A 99 8.57 10.36 2.87
N LYS A 100 9.37 10.92 1.95
CA LYS A 100 9.82 10.12 0.81
C LYS A 100 10.60 8.91 1.33
N LEU A 101 10.36 7.71 0.82
CA LEU A 101 11.07 6.50 1.26
C LEU A 101 11.85 5.92 0.08
N THR A 102 13.15 5.73 0.25
CA THR A 102 13.97 4.93 -0.66
C THR A 102 14.44 3.68 0.07
N VAL A 103 14.10 2.50 -0.44
CA VAL A 103 14.61 1.20 0.04
C VAL A 103 15.51 0.63 -1.04
N LYS A 104 16.81 0.58 -0.77
CA LYS A 104 17.78 -0.07 -1.63
C LYS A 104 18.19 -1.39 -0.99
N VAL A 105 18.05 -2.48 -1.72
CA VAL A 105 18.53 -3.79 -1.29
C VAL A 105 19.61 -4.29 -2.24
N THR A 106 20.71 -4.73 -1.67
CA THR A 106 21.85 -5.33 -2.38
C THR A 106 22.02 -6.80 -1.93
N GLY A 107 22.70 -7.63 -2.74
CA GLY A 107 22.96 -9.04 -2.37
C GLY A 107 21.69 -9.92 -2.28
N TRP A 108 20.58 -9.50 -2.90
CA TRP A 108 19.29 -10.16 -2.79
C TRP A 108 19.25 -11.52 -3.50
N SER A 109 18.72 -12.56 -2.82
CA SER A 109 18.58 -13.93 -3.37
C SER A 109 17.37 -14.12 -4.28
N GLY A 110 16.43 -13.17 -4.30
CA GLY A 110 15.19 -13.24 -5.08
C GLY A 110 14.05 -14.02 -4.41
N GLN A 111 14.32 -14.75 -3.32
CA GLN A 111 13.34 -15.68 -2.74
C GLN A 111 12.22 -15.02 -1.94
N LYS A 112 12.44 -13.81 -1.44
CA LYS A 112 11.51 -13.06 -0.61
C LYS A 112 11.05 -11.78 -1.33
N PRO A 113 9.91 -11.20 -0.93
CA PRO A 113 9.58 -9.85 -1.32
C PRO A 113 10.44 -8.83 -0.57
N VAL A 114 10.62 -7.65 -1.15
CA VAL A 114 11.28 -6.53 -0.47
C VAL A 114 10.41 -6.04 0.68
N ILE A 115 9.13 -5.76 0.38
CA ILE A 115 8.13 -5.35 1.35
C ILE A 115 7.09 -6.46 1.48
N LYS A 116 6.83 -6.92 2.69
CA LYS A 116 5.76 -7.86 2.98
C LYS A 116 4.73 -7.23 3.90
N VAL A 117 3.48 -7.27 3.48
CA VAL A 117 2.33 -6.91 4.30
C VAL A 117 1.50 -8.18 4.48
N ASP A 118 1.44 -8.71 5.69
CA ASP A 118 0.70 -9.93 6.00
C ASP A 118 -0.09 -9.82 7.31
N ASN A 119 -0.90 -10.84 7.61
CA ASN A 119 -1.65 -10.98 8.85
C ASN A 119 -2.43 -9.71 9.26
N LYS A 120 -3.22 -9.16 8.32
CA LYS A 120 -4.05 -7.94 8.50
C LYS A 120 -3.25 -6.64 8.61
N GLY A 121 -1.95 -6.67 8.30
CA GLY A 121 -1.12 -5.46 8.24
C GLY A 121 -1.66 -4.43 7.24
N LYS A 122 -1.35 -3.17 7.49
CA LYS A 122 -1.67 -2.06 6.60
C LYS A 122 -0.45 -1.19 6.38
N LEU A 123 -0.27 -0.77 5.14
CA LEU A 123 0.79 0.12 4.72
C LEU A 123 0.22 1.30 3.96
N MET A 124 0.51 2.50 4.44
CA MET A 124 0.13 3.76 3.80
C MET A 124 1.38 4.55 3.39
N MET A 125 1.51 4.83 2.10
CA MET A 125 2.62 5.56 1.49
C MET A 125 2.16 6.98 1.12
N MET A 126 2.37 7.94 2.02
CA MET A 126 1.83 9.30 1.85
C MET A 126 2.61 10.15 0.84
N ARG A 127 3.88 9.80 0.62
CA ARG A 127 4.78 10.46 -0.32
C ARG A 127 5.41 9.42 -1.24
N GLU A 128 6.29 9.92 -2.11
CA GLU A 128 7.02 9.11 -3.07
C GLU A 128 7.78 7.96 -2.39
N VAL A 129 7.64 6.75 -2.92
CA VAL A 129 8.38 5.57 -2.47
C VAL A 129 9.15 4.99 -3.64
N LYS A 130 10.45 4.77 -3.46
CA LYS A 130 11.31 4.10 -4.41
C LYS A 130 11.88 2.83 -3.79
N VAL A 131 11.73 1.71 -4.48
CA VAL A 131 12.33 0.42 -4.11
C VAL A 131 13.30 0.03 -5.20
N GLU A 132 14.57 -0.14 -4.85
CA GLU A 132 15.64 -0.52 -5.76
C GLU A 132 16.23 -1.86 -5.34
N VAL A 133 16.12 -2.86 -6.21
CA VAL A 133 16.68 -4.20 -5.99
C VAL A 133 17.90 -4.40 -6.88
N THR A 134 19.04 -4.70 -6.26
CA THR A 134 20.28 -5.08 -6.93
C THR A 134 20.81 -6.39 -6.33
N GLY A 135 21.39 -7.24 -7.17
CA GLY A 135 21.71 -8.62 -6.79
C GLY A 135 20.93 -9.62 -7.65
N VAL A 136 21.55 -10.78 -7.86
CA VAL A 136 21.21 -11.74 -8.90
C VAL A 136 20.13 -12.69 -8.36
N GLY A 137 18.87 -12.24 -8.37
CA GLY A 137 17.74 -13.04 -7.91
C GLY A 137 16.56 -12.89 -8.85
N VAL A 138 16.29 -13.93 -9.64
CA VAL A 138 15.11 -14.02 -10.52
C VAL A 138 13.87 -14.17 -9.62
N GLY A 139 12.83 -13.36 -9.81
CA GLY A 139 11.56 -13.50 -9.08
C GLY A 139 11.31 -12.53 -7.92
N SER A 140 12.08 -11.45 -7.80
CA SER A 140 11.90 -10.45 -6.74
C SER A 140 10.53 -9.74 -6.84
N LYS A 141 9.82 -9.71 -5.72
CA LYS A 141 8.53 -9.01 -5.58
C LYS A 141 8.76 -7.69 -4.83
N GLY A 142 8.24 -6.58 -5.35
CA GLY A 142 8.29 -5.29 -4.68
C GLY A 142 7.51 -5.32 -3.37
N VAL A 143 6.21 -5.57 -3.47
CA VAL A 143 5.32 -5.79 -2.34
C VAL A 143 4.64 -7.16 -2.45
N LEU A 144 4.63 -7.94 -1.37
CA LEU A 144 3.78 -9.12 -1.22
C LEU A 144 2.66 -8.83 -0.22
N MET A 145 1.43 -9.13 -0.61
CA MET A 145 0.24 -8.99 0.22
C MET A 145 -0.44 -10.35 0.44
N GLY A 146 -0.92 -10.56 1.66
CA GLY A 146 -1.62 -11.78 2.10
C GLY A 146 -3.12 -11.80 1.76
N SER A 147 -3.97 -12.06 2.77
CA SER A 147 -5.41 -12.29 2.62
C SER A 147 -6.32 -11.15 3.10
N MET A 148 -5.85 -10.23 3.96
CA MET A 148 -6.69 -9.19 4.59
C MET A 148 -6.01 -7.81 4.67
N GLU A 149 -4.96 -7.61 3.88
CA GLU A 149 -4.08 -6.45 4.00
C GLU A 149 -4.54 -5.29 3.13
N LYS A 150 -4.12 -4.10 3.54
CA LYS A 150 -4.41 -2.86 2.82
C LYS A 150 -3.12 -2.14 2.47
N LEU A 151 -2.97 -1.80 1.21
CA LEU A 151 -1.91 -0.96 0.70
C LEU A 151 -2.52 0.30 0.11
N MET A 152 -2.20 1.45 0.70
CA MET A 152 -2.66 2.76 0.26
C MET A 152 -1.47 3.56 -0.23
N MET A 153 -1.51 4.03 -1.47
CA MET A 153 -0.50 4.87 -2.07
C MET A 153 -1.11 6.25 -2.32
N MET A 154 -0.53 7.29 -1.73
CA MET A 154 -0.88 8.69 -2.05
C MET A 154 0.21 9.34 -2.90
N GLY A 155 1.47 8.99 -2.67
CA GLY A 155 2.59 9.38 -3.52
C GLY A 155 2.98 8.29 -4.52
N ASN A 156 3.63 8.69 -5.60
CA ASN A 156 4.07 7.75 -6.65
C ASN A 156 5.02 6.69 -6.08
N VAL A 157 4.91 5.48 -6.60
CA VAL A 157 5.72 4.33 -6.17
C VAL A 157 6.50 3.78 -7.36
N THR A 158 7.80 3.60 -7.20
CA THR A 158 8.67 3.06 -8.25
C THR A 158 9.38 1.81 -7.74
N PHE A 159 9.26 0.71 -8.48
CA PHE A 159 10.01 -0.50 -8.24
C PHE A 159 11.03 -0.72 -9.35
N GLU A 160 12.32 -0.85 -9.00
CA GLU A 160 13.42 -1.11 -9.92
C GLU A 160 14.06 -2.46 -9.61
N GLY A 161 14.28 -3.29 -10.64
CA GLY A 161 14.90 -4.60 -10.49
C GLY A 161 13.99 -5.67 -9.87
N VAL A 162 12.66 -5.48 -9.94
CA VAL A 162 11.66 -6.48 -9.52
C VAL A 162 11.03 -7.17 -10.73
N THR A 163 10.58 -8.42 -10.57
CA THR A 163 9.76 -9.12 -11.57
C THR A 163 8.27 -8.85 -11.39
N GLU A 164 7.86 -8.48 -10.18
CA GLU A 164 6.48 -8.18 -9.84
C GLU A 164 6.43 -6.93 -8.96
N GLY A 165 5.66 -5.91 -9.34
CA GLY A 165 5.51 -4.70 -8.53
C GLY A 165 4.76 -5.02 -7.23
N ILE A 166 3.52 -5.45 -7.37
CA ILE A 166 2.71 -5.97 -6.25
C ILE A 166 2.28 -7.39 -6.58
N ASN A 167 2.55 -8.32 -5.66
CA ASN A 167 2.03 -9.67 -5.69
C ASN A 167 1.01 -9.84 -4.57
N ILE A 168 -0.21 -10.21 -4.92
CA ILE A 168 -1.28 -10.55 -4.00
C ILE A 168 -1.41 -12.07 -4.00
N ASN A 169 -1.01 -12.69 -2.90
CA ASN A 169 -1.04 -14.14 -2.73
C ASN A 169 -1.49 -14.42 -1.31
N GLY A 170 -2.78 -14.70 -1.13
CA GLY A 170 -3.37 -14.74 0.20
C GLY A 170 -3.09 -15.99 1.02
N GLY A 171 -2.03 -16.73 0.67
CA GLY A 171 -1.43 -17.72 1.55
C GLY A 171 -2.41 -18.81 1.99
N GLY A 172 -3.35 -19.18 1.11
CA GLY A 172 -4.38 -20.20 1.35
C GLY A 172 -5.49 -19.80 2.32
N ARG A 173 -5.59 -18.52 2.72
CA ARG A 173 -6.64 -18.04 3.64
C ARG A 173 -7.71 -17.26 2.90
N ARG A 174 -8.97 -17.49 3.27
CA ARG A 174 -10.08 -16.67 2.77
C ARG A 174 -10.00 -15.23 3.26
N GLY A 175 -10.16 -14.28 2.33
CA GLY A 175 -10.16 -12.86 2.68
C GLY A 175 -10.28 -11.92 1.48
N SER A 176 -10.01 -10.63 1.73
CA SER A 176 -9.96 -9.60 0.69
C SER A 176 -8.77 -8.69 0.91
N VAL A 177 -8.04 -8.44 -0.18
CA VAL A 177 -6.89 -7.53 -0.23
C VAL A 177 -7.26 -6.29 -0.99
N MET A 178 -6.78 -5.13 -0.51
CA MET A 178 -7.02 -3.85 -1.17
C MET A 178 -5.72 -3.13 -1.48
N VAL A 179 -5.55 -2.75 -2.74
CA VAL A 179 -4.53 -1.83 -3.23
C VAL A 179 -5.23 -0.59 -3.74
N MET A 180 -4.92 0.57 -3.17
CA MET A 180 -5.57 1.82 -3.53
C MET A 180 -4.55 2.92 -3.81
N GLY A 181 -4.64 3.53 -4.99
CA GLY A 181 -4.03 4.82 -5.27
C GLY A 181 -5.01 5.95 -4.94
N MET A 182 -4.55 6.96 -4.23
CA MET A 182 -5.33 8.14 -3.81
C MET A 182 -4.71 9.46 -4.27
N GLY A 183 -3.82 9.41 -5.27
CA GLY A 183 -3.18 10.58 -5.84
C GLY A 183 -4.20 11.60 -6.33
N MET A 184 -3.87 12.88 -6.21
CA MET A 184 -4.77 13.99 -6.53
C MET A 184 -4.91 14.25 -8.05
N GLU A 185 -4.21 13.49 -8.90
CA GLU A 185 -4.21 13.65 -10.35
C GLU A 185 -5.24 12.75 -11.04
N LEU A 186 -5.72 13.16 -12.23
CA LEU A 186 -6.58 12.35 -13.10
C LEU A 186 -5.84 11.07 -13.54
N GLY A 187 -6.24 9.92 -12.97
CA GLY A 187 -5.57 8.63 -13.12
C GLY A 187 -5.01 8.06 -11.82
N GLY A 188 -5.07 8.83 -10.73
CA GLY A 188 -4.68 8.42 -9.39
C GLY A 188 -3.16 8.36 -9.19
N THR A 189 -2.73 7.58 -8.21
CA THR A 189 -1.28 7.43 -7.92
C THR A 189 -0.60 6.59 -9.00
N THR A 190 0.58 7.00 -9.45
CA THR A 190 1.36 6.20 -10.40
C THR A 190 2.24 5.19 -9.66
N MET A 191 2.07 3.92 -10.01
CA MET A 191 2.97 2.83 -9.69
C MET A 191 3.77 2.47 -10.95
N THR A 192 5.08 2.65 -10.90
CA THR A 192 6.01 2.30 -11.97
C THR A 192 6.76 1.01 -11.62
N VAL A 193 6.80 0.06 -12.54
CA VAL A 193 7.56 -1.19 -12.38
C VAL A 193 8.56 -1.34 -13.51
N ASN A 194 9.84 -1.31 -13.15
CA ASN A 194 10.98 -1.37 -14.06
C ASN A 194 11.82 -2.61 -13.69
N GLY A 195 11.51 -3.77 -14.26
CA GLY A 195 12.39 -4.93 -14.11
C GLY A 195 13.52 -4.93 -15.13
N LYS A 196 14.46 -5.86 -14.93
CA LYS A 196 15.62 -6.04 -15.82
C LYS A 196 15.33 -6.98 -16.99
N ASP A 197 14.31 -7.84 -16.84
CA ASP A 197 13.97 -8.90 -17.78
C ASP A 197 12.61 -8.63 -18.43
N ASP A 198 12.39 -9.24 -19.60
CA ASP A 198 11.07 -9.26 -20.23
C ASP A 198 10.06 -10.02 -19.35
N GLY A 199 8.81 -9.58 -19.36
CA GLY A 199 7.72 -10.29 -18.68
C GLY A 199 7.47 -9.91 -17.23
N VAL A 200 8.02 -8.78 -16.78
CA VAL A 200 7.70 -8.12 -15.50
C VAL A 200 6.21 -7.82 -15.43
N VAL A 201 5.60 -8.02 -14.27
CA VAL A 201 4.17 -7.80 -14.06
C VAL A 201 3.96 -6.64 -13.08
N GLY A 202 3.09 -5.69 -13.44
CA GLY A 202 2.70 -4.59 -12.56
C GLY A 202 2.05 -5.10 -11.28
N ILE A 203 0.89 -5.77 -11.41
CA ILE A 203 0.20 -6.45 -10.31
C ILE A 203 -0.08 -7.89 -10.69
N LYS A 204 0.35 -8.82 -9.84
CA LYS A 204 0.03 -10.23 -9.99
C LYS A 204 -0.86 -10.68 -8.85
N VAL A 205 -1.94 -11.38 -9.17
CA VAL A 205 -2.86 -11.98 -8.20
C VAL A 205 -2.80 -13.49 -8.38
N GLU A 206 -2.34 -14.20 -7.36
CA GLU A 206 -2.15 -15.65 -7.35
C GLU A 206 -3.07 -16.32 -6.31
N ASP A 207 -3.45 -17.57 -6.57
CA ASP A 207 -4.24 -18.43 -5.66
C ASP A 207 -5.63 -17.88 -5.28
N THR A 208 -6.41 -17.50 -6.28
CA THR A 208 -7.61 -16.67 -6.06
C THR A 208 -8.86 -17.41 -5.54
N GLY A 209 -8.85 -18.72 -5.31
CA GLY A 209 -10.02 -19.47 -4.81
C GLY A 209 -10.45 -19.12 -3.40
N THR A 210 -9.64 -18.31 -2.71
CA THR A 210 -9.90 -17.86 -1.35
C THR A 210 -9.88 -16.33 -1.20
N ILE A 211 -9.34 -15.54 -2.16
CA ILE A 211 -9.16 -14.10 -1.96
C ILE A 211 -9.81 -13.26 -3.07
N ASP A 212 -10.54 -12.22 -2.65
CA ASP A 212 -11.00 -11.12 -3.50
C ASP A 212 -9.97 -9.98 -3.46
N ALA A 213 -9.25 -9.75 -4.56
CA ALA A 213 -8.32 -8.64 -4.71
C ALA A 213 -9.02 -7.42 -5.31
N THR A 214 -8.97 -6.28 -4.62
CA THR A 214 -9.50 -5.00 -5.12
C THR A 214 -8.37 -4.03 -5.40
N VAL A 215 -8.29 -3.52 -6.64
CA VAL A 215 -7.36 -2.47 -7.06
C VAL A 215 -8.17 -1.24 -7.45
N MET A 216 -7.86 -0.08 -6.87
CA MET A 216 -8.62 1.15 -7.11
C MET A 216 -7.71 2.37 -7.29
N GLY A 217 -8.09 3.28 -8.20
CA GLY A 217 -7.46 4.60 -8.33
C GLY A 217 -5.95 4.55 -8.62
N LEU A 218 -5.49 3.53 -9.34
CA LEU A 218 -4.06 3.32 -9.57
C LEU A 218 -3.74 3.41 -11.06
N LYS A 219 -2.68 4.15 -11.38
CA LYS A 219 -2.04 4.13 -12.69
C LYS A 219 -0.82 3.21 -12.63
N ILE A 220 -0.86 2.10 -13.37
CA ILE A 220 0.21 1.12 -13.44
C ILE A 220 1.00 1.37 -14.72
N GLU A 221 2.28 1.71 -14.60
CA GLU A 221 3.19 1.87 -15.73
C GLU A 221 4.32 0.85 -15.68
N GLY A 222 4.46 0.06 -16.74
CA GLY A 222 5.60 -0.82 -16.93
C GLY A 222 6.52 -0.34 -18.06
N SER A 223 7.83 -0.59 -17.94
CA SER A 223 8.83 -0.37 -19.00
C SER A 223 9.37 -1.68 -19.55
N GLY A 224 9.98 -1.68 -20.75
CA GLY A 224 10.73 -2.81 -21.30
C GLY A 224 10.00 -4.17 -21.29
N GLY A 225 8.95 -4.33 -22.09
CA GLY A 225 8.22 -5.61 -22.18
C GLY A 225 7.36 -5.94 -20.95
N SER A 226 7.17 -4.97 -20.04
CA SER A 226 6.33 -5.14 -18.86
C SER A 226 4.85 -5.33 -19.20
N LYS A 227 4.26 -6.31 -18.54
CA LYS A 227 2.83 -6.64 -18.53
C LYS A 227 2.10 -5.80 -17.47
N GLY A 228 0.81 -5.59 -17.66
CA GLY A 228 -0.01 -4.82 -16.72
C GLY A 228 -0.39 -5.63 -15.48
N VAL A 229 -1.56 -6.27 -15.51
CA VAL A 229 -2.12 -7.05 -14.41
C VAL A 229 -2.32 -8.50 -14.83
N GLU A 230 -1.94 -9.45 -13.98
CA GLU A 230 -2.15 -10.87 -14.19
C GLU A 230 -2.95 -11.46 -13.03
N ALA A 231 -4.14 -12.01 -13.30
CA ALA A 231 -4.97 -12.71 -12.33
C ALA A 231 -5.04 -14.20 -12.70
N MET A 232 -4.51 -15.05 -11.82
CA MET A 232 -4.47 -16.51 -12.01
C MET A 232 -5.17 -17.22 -10.84
N GLY A 233 -5.67 -18.42 -11.08
CA GLY A 233 -6.29 -19.26 -10.03
C GLY A 233 -7.81 -19.39 -10.19
N THR A 234 -8.55 -19.11 -9.11
CA THR A 234 -9.96 -19.50 -8.91
C THR A 234 -10.85 -18.41 -8.28
N GLY A 235 -10.44 -17.15 -8.22
CA GLY A 235 -11.32 -16.08 -7.71
C GLY A 235 -11.00 -14.71 -8.27
N THR A 236 -11.29 -13.67 -7.48
CA THR A 236 -11.80 -12.44 -8.08
C THR A 236 -10.82 -11.29 -8.01
N LEU A 237 -10.46 -10.75 -9.17
CA LEU A 237 -9.88 -9.41 -9.30
C LEU A 237 -11.01 -8.40 -9.55
N LYS A 238 -11.14 -7.40 -8.70
CA LYS A 238 -11.98 -6.21 -8.93
C LYS A 238 -11.07 -5.02 -9.15
N MET A 239 -11.15 -4.39 -10.30
CA MET A 239 -10.35 -3.20 -10.60
C MET A 239 -11.26 -2.05 -11.01
N MET A 240 -11.12 -0.92 -10.32
CA MET A 240 -12.07 0.18 -10.47
C MET A 240 -11.50 1.57 -10.17
N GLY A 241 -12.35 2.59 -10.21
CA GLY A 241 -12.03 3.94 -9.74
C GLY A 241 -11.08 4.69 -10.66
N ASN A 242 -11.33 4.68 -11.98
CA ASN A 242 -10.49 5.36 -12.98
C ASN A 242 -9.04 4.86 -13.04
N SER A 243 -8.83 3.59 -12.67
CA SER A 243 -7.51 2.98 -12.76
C SER A 243 -7.03 2.92 -14.22
N THR A 244 -5.74 3.10 -14.43
CA THR A 244 -5.14 3.08 -15.77
C THR A 244 -4.00 2.08 -15.82
N ILE A 245 -3.95 1.25 -16.85
CA ILE A 245 -2.86 0.30 -17.10
C ILE A 245 -2.14 0.72 -18.38
N ILE A 246 -0.83 0.92 -18.27
CA ILE A 246 0.05 1.23 -19.39
C ILE A 246 1.12 0.15 -19.47
N PHE A 247 1.05 -0.67 -20.51
CA PHE A 247 1.91 -1.84 -20.68
C PHE A 247 2.70 -1.75 -22.00
N THR A 248 3.81 -2.48 -22.05
CA THR A 248 4.68 -2.61 -23.24
C THR A 248 4.88 -4.07 -23.66
N GLY A 249 4.55 -5.01 -22.77
CA GLY A 249 4.61 -6.44 -22.99
C GLY A 249 3.38 -7.01 -23.68
N ASP A 250 3.08 -8.27 -23.38
CA ASP A 250 2.09 -9.06 -24.13
C ASP A 250 0.65 -8.66 -23.82
N TYR A 251 0.37 -8.19 -22.61
CA TYR A 251 -0.98 -7.90 -22.16
C TYR A 251 -1.04 -6.76 -21.14
N GLY A 252 -2.17 -6.04 -21.16
CA GLY A 252 -2.56 -5.11 -20.12
C GLY A 252 -3.27 -5.81 -18.96
N VAL A 253 -4.18 -6.74 -19.26
CA VAL A 253 -4.78 -7.63 -18.26
C VAL A 253 -4.81 -9.05 -18.80
N LYS A 254 -4.35 -10.02 -18.01
CA LYS A 254 -4.49 -11.45 -18.31
C LYS A 254 -5.25 -12.11 -17.17
N VAL A 255 -6.23 -12.92 -17.54
CA VAL A 255 -6.99 -13.76 -16.61
C VAL A 255 -6.83 -15.21 -17.05
N GLY A 256 -6.44 -16.09 -16.13
CA GLY A 256 -6.22 -17.51 -16.42
C GLY A 256 -6.75 -18.44 -15.33
N GLY A 257 -6.95 -19.71 -15.71
CA GLY A 257 -7.58 -20.71 -14.85
C GLY A 257 -9.10 -20.52 -14.80
N THR A 258 -9.65 -20.42 -13.59
CA THR A 258 -11.06 -20.10 -13.31
C THR A 258 -11.22 -18.76 -12.58
N ALA A 259 -10.15 -17.96 -12.53
CA ALA A 259 -10.18 -16.62 -11.98
C ALA A 259 -11.17 -15.74 -12.76
N THR A 260 -11.78 -14.79 -12.06
CA THR A 260 -12.70 -13.82 -12.64
C THR A 260 -12.13 -12.42 -12.46
N ALA A 261 -12.23 -11.58 -13.49
CA ALA A 261 -11.89 -10.17 -13.37
C ALA A 261 -13.12 -9.30 -13.66
N HIS A 262 -13.43 -8.39 -12.74
CA HIS A 262 -14.40 -7.33 -12.91
C HIS A 262 -13.64 -6.01 -13.05
N LEU A 263 -13.66 -5.44 -14.25
CA LEU A 263 -13.04 -4.15 -14.54
C LEU A 263 -14.16 -3.12 -14.76
N THR A 264 -14.15 -2.05 -13.98
CA THR A 264 -15.16 -0.97 -14.08
C THR A 264 -14.45 0.37 -14.09
N ASP A 265 -14.67 1.18 -15.11
CA ASP A 265 -13.95 2.46 -15.28
C ASP A 265 -12.43 2.27 -15.27
N VAL A 266 -11.94 1.26 -15.99
CA VAL A 266 -10.50 0.98 -16.15
C VAL A 266 -10.10 1.28 -17.58
N LYS A 267 -8.95 1.95 -17.76
CA LYS A 267 -8.36 2.27 -19.06
C LYS A 267 -7.13 1.42 -19.30
N ILE A 268 -7.03 0.73 -20.44
CA ILE A 268 -5.90 -0.16 -20.74
C ILE A 268 -5.25 0.29 -22.05
N ARG A 269 -3.95 0.62 -22.00
CA ARG A 269 -3.20 1.16 -23.16
C ARG A 269 -1.86 0.49 -23.34
N GLY A 270 -1.66 -0.14 -24.49
CA GLY A 270 -0.32 -0.53 -24.95
C GLY A 270 0.47 0.70 -25.44
N ARG A 271 1.76 0.80 -25.07
CA ARG A 271 2.71 1.70 -25.73
C ARG A 271 3.25 0.94 -26.96
N VAL A 272 2.80 1.35 -28.15
CA VAL A 272 3.05 0.81 -29.52
C VAL A 272 2.30 -0.46 -29.92
N ASP A 273 1.63 -0.42 -31.09
CA ASP A 273 1.02 -1.46 -31.94
C ASP A 273 0.30 -2.67 -31.30
N ARG A 274 0.09 -2.66 -29.99
CA ARG A 274 -0.58 -3.70 -29.22
C ARG A 274 -1.80 -3.06 -28.55
N GLY A 275 -2.98 -3.35 -29.11
CA GLY A 275 -4.33 -3.16 -28.57
C GLY A 275 -4.63 -1.99 -27.60
N ARG A 276 -5.61 -1.16 -27.95
CA ARG A 276 -6.28 -0.23 -27.02
C ARG A 276 -7.53 -0.93 -26.48
N GLY A 277 -7.73 -0.96 -25.16
CA GLY A 277 -8.85 -1.63 -24.49
C GLY A 277 -9.44 -0.81 -23.36
#